data_AF-A0A2V5VUV9-F1
#
_entry.id   AF-A0A2V5VUV9-F1
#
_cell.length_a   1.000
_cell.length_b   1.000
_cell.length_c   1.000
_cell.angle_alpha   90.00
_cell.angle_beta   90.00
_cell.angle_gamma   90.00
#
_symmetry.space_group_name_H-M   'P 1'
#
loop_
_entity.id
_entity.type
_entity.pdbx_description
1 polymer ?
#
loop_
_entity_poly.entity_id
_entity_poly.type
_entity_poly.pdbx_seq_one_letter_code
_entity_poly.pdbx_strand_id
1 'polypeptide(L)'
;MNQNYALSAHFLLKSYTDGFESGGLTSLAWTSSGSAPWRVQSGVVSAGRLAARSGPVGDNQQSSLILATNLLSGTGSFDFRVSSEAGWDVLEFRLNGVPLGRWSGEVGWATFLFHVPQGLNTLEWRYTKDANFSAGLDAAFIDNVYLPLPDSSIAARLSILSLPDGEKRVQVQGLSGRRYVIQGSTNLAGWVSVSTNVSDSGTIQWTDSQGANYPSRFYRAIAP
;
A
#
# COMPACT_ATOMS: atom_id res chain seq x y z
N MET A 1 10.07 38.04 -23.47
CA MET A 1 9.71 38.20 -22.04
C MET A 1 10.24 36.98 -21.31
N ASN A 2 11.41 37.10 -20.67
CA ASN A 2 11.98 36.02 -19.88
C ASN A 2 11.86 36.44 -18.42
N GLN A 3 11.00 35.77 -17.66
CA GLN A 3 10.83 35.98 -16.23
C GLN A 3 11.10 34.68 -15.48
N ASN A 4 11.68 34.81 -14.30
CA ASN A 4 11.94 33.67 -13.42
C ASN A 4 10.62 33.22 -12.80
N TYR A 5 10.33 31.93 -12.88
CA TYR A 5 9.21 31.31 -12.17
C TYR A 5 9.73 30.58 -10.93
N ALA A 6 9.09 30.82 -9.79
CA ALA A 6 9.26 29.99 -8.61
C ALA A 6 8.18 28.90 -8.62
N LEU A 7 8.57 27.65 -8.82
CA LEU A 7 7.69 26.50 -8.57
C LEU A 7 7.84 26.09 -7.10
N SER A 8 6.71 26.04 -6.38
CA SER A 8 6.62 25.27 -5.13
C SER A 8 5.90 23.97 -5.43
N ALA A 9 6.62 22.85 -5.28
CA ALA A 9 6.02 21.53 -5.35
C ALA A 9 5.47 21.17 -3.97
N HIS A 10 4.15 21.01 -3.88
CA HIS A 10 3.49 20.45 -2.71
C HIS A 10 3.36 18.94 -2.90
N PHE A 11 4.31 18.19 -2.36
CA PHE A 11 4.25 16.73 -2.36
C PHE A 11 3.33 16.27 -1.23
N LEU A 12 2.21 15.66 -1.58
CA LEU A 12 1.42 14.86 -0.64
C LEU A 12 1.92 13.43 -0.74
N LEU A 13 2.23 12.81 0.40
CA LEU A 13 2.44 11.37 0.44
C LEU A 13 1.09 10.71 0.15
N LYS A 14 0.93 10.18 -1.06
CA LYS A 14 -0.15 9.24 -1.35
C LYS A 14 0.34 7.88 -0.86
N SER A 15 -0.09 7.49 0.33
CA SER A 15 0.30 6.22 0.93
C SER A 15 -0.40 5.09 0.19
N TYR A 16 0.38 4.31 -0.55
CA TYR A 16 -0.06 3.03 -1.11
C TYR A 16 0.22 1.90 -0.11
N THR A 17 -0.55 0.83 -0.20
CA THR A 17 -0.28 -0.41 0.53
C THR A 17 0.91 -1.14 -0.10
N ASP A 18 1.01 -1.13 -1.43
CA ASP A 18 2.19 -1.60 -2.15
C ASP A 18 2.33 -0.86 -3.49
N GLY A 19 3.50 -0.25 -3.69
CA GLY A 19 3.91 0.33 -4.98
C GLY A 19 5.02 -0.47 -5.65
N PHE A 20 5.31 -1.69 -5.18
CA PHE A 20 6.33 -2.60 -5.72
C PHE A 20 7.79 -2.09 -5.66
N GLU A 21 8.03 -0.96 -5.00
CA GLU A 21 9.34 -0.31 -4.87
C GLU A 21 10.35 -1.10 -4.02
N SER A 22 9.93 -2.17 -3.34
CA SER A 22 10.82 -3.11 -2.64
C SER A 22 11.64 -3.98 -3.59
N GLY A 23 11.35 -3.96 -4.90
CA GLY A 23 12.05 -4.77 -5.90
C GLY A 23 11.48 -6.18 -6.08
N GLY A 24 10.43 -6.54 -5.33
CA GLY A 24 9.84 -7.86 -5.38
C GLY A 24 8.40 -7.89 -4.85
N LEU A 25 7.80 -9.07 -4.91
CA LEU A 25 6.43 -9.32 -4.43
C LEU A 25 6.45 -9.74 -2.95
N THR A 26 7.20 -9.03 -2.12
CA THR A 26 7.47 -9.42 -0.71
C THR A 26 6.96 -8.41 0.31
N SER A 27 6.55 -7.20 -0.10
CA SER A 27 5.99 -6.20 0.82
C SER A 27 4.67 -6.67 1.44
N LEU A 28 3.90 -7.46 0.69
CA LEU A 28 2.75 -8.24 1.15
C LEU A 28 2.96 -9.70 0.78
N ALA A 29 2.12 -10.59 1.33
CA ALA A 29 2.12 -12.03 1.05
C ALA A 29 1.50 -12.36 -0.33
N TRP A 30 2.00 -11.70 -1.37
CA TRP A 30 1.63 -11.94 -2.74
C TRP A 30 1.99 -13.37 -3.15
N THR A 31 1.09 -14.03 -3.86
CA THR A 31 1.34 -15.31 -4.49
C THR A 31 1.02 -15.24 -5.98
N SER A 32 1.61 -16.12 -6.78
CA SER A 32 1.30 -16.24 -8.20
C SER A 32 0.75 -17.62 -8.52
N SER A 33 -0.11 -17.70 -9.54
CA SER A 33 -0.58 -18.96 -10.11
C SER A 33 -0.73 -18.86 -11.63
N GLY A 34 -1.05 -19.97 -12.28
CA GLY A 34 -1.10 -20.08 -13.74
C GLY A 34 0.23 -20.54 -14.35
N SER A 35 0.39 -20.27 -15.64
CA SER A 35 1.50 -20.80 -16.45
C SER A 35 2.81 -20.05 -16.24
N ALA A 36 2.76 -18.79 -15.82
CA ALA A 36 3.93 -17.98 -15.49
C ALA A 36 3.62 -17.00 -14.35
N PRO A 37 4.56 -16.75 -13.43
CA PRO A 37 4.33 -15.85 -12.30
C PRO A 37 4.38 -14.37 -12.72
N TRP A 38 3.67 -13.54 -11.98
CA TRP A 38 3.87 -12.09 -12.06
C TRP A 38 5.24 -11.72 -11.51
N ARG A 39 5.79 -10.60 -11.99
CA ARG A 39 7.10 -10.09 -11.55
C ARG A 39 7.11 -8.57 -11.49
N VAL A 40 8.00 -8.04 -10.65
CA VAL A 40 8.28 -6.60 -10.60
C VAL A 40 9.26 -6.23 -11.71
N GLN A 41 9.07 -5.08 -12.35
CA GLN A 41 9.90 -4.56 -13.44
C GLN A 41 9.93 -3.02 -13.46
N SER A 42 10.87 -2.44 -14.22
CA SER A 42 11.12 -0.99 -14.25
C SER A 42 10.90 -0.31 -15.60
N GLY A 43 10.42 -1.02 -16.63
CA GLY A 43 10.25 -0.50 -17.99
C GLY A 43 8.93 0.22 -18.21
N VAL A 44 7.85 -0.26 -17.59
CA VAL A 44 6.49 0.31 -17.71
C VAL A 44 5.93 0.53 -16.31
N VAL A 45 5.94 1.77 -15.82
CA VAL A 45 5.61 2.12 -14.42
C VAL A 45 4.57 3.23 -14.37
N SER A 46 3.70 3.24 -13.36
CA SER A 46 2.72 4.32 -13.16
C SER A 46 3.36 5.46 -12.37
N ALA A 47 4.03 5.11 -11.27
CA ALA A 47 4.81 6.02 -10.45
C ALA A 47 6.09 5.35 -9.97
N GLY A 48 6.99 6.13 -9.35
CA GLY A 48 8.22 5.58 -8.78
C GLY A 48 9.15 4.98 -9.85
N ARG A 49 9.70 3.80 -9.55
CA ARG A 49 10.68 3.10 -10.40
C ARG A 49 10.22 1.70 -10.78
N LEU A 50 9.21 1.14 -10.12
CA LEU A 50 8.86 -0.27 -10.24
C LEU A 50 7.34 -0.45 -10.32
N ALA A 51 6.91 -1.44 -11.10
CA ALA A 51 5.52 -1.88 -11.16
C ALA A 51 5.45 -3.39 -11.40
N ALA A 52 4.34 -4.03 -11.00
CA ALA A 52 4.12 -5.44 -11.26
C ALA A 52 3.60 -5.68 -12.69
N ARG A 53 4.11 -6.72 -13.34
CA ARG A 53 3.73 -7.16 -14.68
C ARG A 53 3.33 -8.64 -14.65
N SER A 54 2.34 -9.01 -15.45
CA SER A 54 2.01 -10.42 -15.71
C SER A 54 3.21 -11.23 -16.21
N GLY A 55 3.19 -12.53 -15.92
CA GLY A 55 4.13 -13.48 -16.51
C GLY A 55 3.94 -13.58 -18.02
N PRO A 56 5.01 -13.88 -18.78
CA PRO A 56 4.86 -14.18 -20.20
C PRO A 56 4.07 -15.48 -20.34
N VAL A 57 2.91 -15.40 -20.97
CA VAL A 57 2.01 -16.55 -21.20
C VAL A 57 1.68 -16.63 -22.67
N GLY A 58 1.52 -17.85 -23.20
CA GLY A 58 1.12 -18.10 -24.58
C GLY A 58 -0.39 -18.34 -24.72
N ASP A 59 -0.80 -18.81 -25.89
CA ASP A 59 -2.21 -19.07 -26.21
C ASP A 59 -2.86 -20.02 -25.20
N ASN A 60 -4.10 -19.71 -24.81
CA ASN A 60 -4.90 -20.42 -23.80
C ASN A 60 -4.25 -20.53 -22.41
N GLN A 61 -3.27 -19.68 -22.10
CA GLN A 61 -2.63 -19.64 -20.79
C GLN A 61 -3.03 -18.40 -20.00
N GLN A 62 -2.75 -18.45 -18.71
CA GLN A 62 -3.02 -17.35 -17.79
C GLN A 62 -1.90 -17.13 -16.79
N SER A 63 -1.82 -15.92 -16.26
CA SER A 63 -0.92 -15.52 -15.19
C SER A 63 -1.72 -14.73 -14.14
N SER A 64 -1.76 -15.22 -12.91
CA SER A 64 -2.50 -14.59 -11.81
C SER A 64 -1.56 -14.11 -10.71
N LEU A 65 -1.80 -12.89 -10.21
CA LEU A 65 -1.25 -12.36 -8.96
C LEU A 65 -2.36 -12.32 -7.92
N ILE A 66 -2.11 -12.91 -6.75
CA ILE A 66 -3.11 -13.17 -5.73
C ILE A 66 -2.64 -12.62 -4.38
N LEU A 67 -3.55 -12.01 -3.63
CA LEU A 67 -3.36 -11.64 -2.24
C LEU A 67 -4.58 -12.08 -1.42
N ALA A 68 -4.35 -12.92 -0.41
CA ALA A 68 -5.35 -13.25 0.59
C ALA A 68 -4.97 -12.52 1.89
N THR A 69 -5.82 -11.60 2.35
CA THR A 69 -5.54 -10.80 3.54
C THR A 69 -6.82 -10.31 4.21
N ASN A 70 -6.77 -10.06 5.51
CA ASN A 70 -7.87 -9.41 6.22
C ASN A 70 -7.91 -7.94 5.84
N LEU A 71 -9.10 -7.44 5.47
CA LEU A 71 -9.37 -6.05 5.11
C LEU A 71 -10.48 -5.47 5.99
N LEU A 72 -10.43 -4.16 6.20
CA LEU A 72 -11.55 -3.37 6.69
C LEU A 72 -12.53 -3.09 5.57
N SER A 73 -13.77 -2.79 5.93
CA SER A 73 -14.73 -2.28 4.96
C SER A 73 -14.28 -0.91 4.46
N GLY A 74 -14.33 -0.68 3.15
CA GLY A 74 -13.95 0.61 2.59
C GLY A 74 -13.74 0.58 1.09
N THR A 75 -12.83 1.43 0.62
CA THR A 75 -12.46 1.55 -0.79
C THR A 75 -11.04 1.03 -0.97
N GLY A 76 -10.87 0.08 -1.87
CA GLY A 76 -9.57 -0.29 -2.43
C GLY A 76 -9.35 0.39 -3.78
N SER A 77 -8.10 0.54 -4.18
CA SER A 77 -7.75 1.01 -5.51
C SER A 77 -6.42 0.44 -6.00
N PHE A 78 -6.22 0.42 -7.30
CA PHE A 78 -4.93 0.18 -7.93
C PHE A 78 -4.86 0.93 -9.26
N ASP A 79 -3.65 1.25 -9.69
CA ASP A 79 -3.40 1.67 -11.06
C ASP A 79 -3.20 0.42 -11.93
N PHE A 80 -3.73 0.45 -13.15
CA PHE A 80 -3.56 -0.63 -14.12
C PHE A 80 -3.27 -0.08 -15.51
N ARG A 81 -2.58 -0.90 -16.30
CA ARG A 81 -2.35 -0.72 -17.73
C ARG A 81 -2.49 -2.07 -18.42
N VAL A 82 -3.05 -2.07 -19.63
CA VAL A 82 -3.11 -3.27 -20.49
C VAL A 82 -2.53 -2.91 -21.86
N SER A 83 -1.73 -3.83 -22.40
CA SER A 83 -1.27 -3.78 -23.78
C SER A 83 -1.39 -5.20 -24.32
N SER A 84 -2.52 -5.46 -24.98
CA SER A 84 -2.94 -6.78 -25.39
C SER A 84 -3.81 -6.71 -26.65
N GLU A 85 -4.26 -7.86 -27.15
CA GLU A 85 -5.26 -7.88 -28.21
C GLU A 85 -6.63 -7.38 -27.72
N ALA A 86 -7.25 -6.48 -28.51
CA ALA A 86 -8.51 -5.85 -28.14
C ALA A 86 -9.67 -6.85 -28.20
N GLY A 87 -10.30 -7.11 -27.04
CA GLY A 87 -11.46 -7.98 -26.89
C GLY A 87 -11.16 -9.43 -26.51
N TRP A 88 -9.88 -9.85 -26.59
CA TRP A 88 -9.49 -11.26 -26.51
C TRP A 88 -8.58 -11.53 -25.30
N ASP A 89 -7.35 -11.03 -25.37
CA ASP A 89 -6.39 -11.06 -24.26
C ASP A 89 -6.79 -10.05 -23.18
N VAL A 90 -6.99 -10.52 -21.95
CA VAL A 90 -7.73 -9.75 -20.95
C VAL A 90 -7.01 -9.73 -19.61
N LEU A 91 -6.91 -8.54 -19.02
CA LEU A 91 -6.77 -8.37 -17.58
C LEU A 91 -8.15 -8.39 -16.93
N GLU A 92 -8.32 -9.23 -15.92
CA GLU A 92 -9.51 -9.29 -15.08
C GLU A 92 -9.13 -9.16 -13.61
N PHE A 93 -9.80 -8.25 -12.91
CA PHE A 93 -9.69 -8.12 -11.46
C PHE A 93 -10.87 -8.80 -10.77
N ARG A 94 -10.58 -9.67 -9.80
CA ARG A 94 -11.56 -10.42 -9.02
C ARG A 94 -11.39 -10.15 -7.53
N LEU A 95 -12.51 -10.02 -6.83
CA LEU A 95 -12.59 -9.97 -5.38
C LEU A 95 -13.43 -11.13 -4.88
N ASN A 96 -12.85 -12.00 -4.06
CA ASN A 96 -13.50 -13.21 -3.53
C ASN A 96 -14.07 -14.10 -4.65
N GLY A 97 -13.35 -14.19 -5.78
CA GLY A 97 -13.75 -14.94 -6.97
C GLY A 97 -14.72 -14.22 -7.91
N VAL A 98 -15.33 -13.11 -7.47
CA VAL A 98 -16.28 -12.32 -8.29
C VAL A 98 -15.51 -11.31 -9.16
N PRO A 99 -15.69 -11.32 -10.49
CA PRO A 99 -15.04 -10.35 -11.37
C PRO A 99 -15.67 -8.96 -11.19
N LEU A 100 -14.83 -7.95 -10.96
CA LEU A 100 -15.25 -6.56 -10.77
C LEU A 100 -14.74 -5.62 -11.87
N GLY A 101 -13.70 -6.00 -12.60
CA GLY A 101 -13.16 -5.23 -13.71
C GLY A 101 -12.54 -6.12 -14.78
N ARG A 102 -12.68 -5.73 -16.04
CA ARG A 102 -12.20 -6.47 -17.22
C ARG A 102 -11.72 -5.51 -18.29
N TRP A 103 -10.49 -5.66 -18.76
CA TRP A 103 -9.86 -4.76 -19.72
C TRP A 103 -9.00 -5.54 -20.73
N SER A 104 -8.96 -5.05 -21.97
CA SER A 104 -8.24 -5.64 -23.09
C SER A 104 -7.84 -4.55 -24.08
N GLY A 105 -6.90 -4.83 -24.97
CA GLY A 105 -6.41 -3.85 -25.95
C GLY A 105 -5.31 -2.96 -25.38
N GLU A 106 -5.20 -1.75 -25.92
CA GLU A 106 -4.26 -0.73 -25.45
C GLU A 106 -4.94 0.24 -24.47
N VAL A 107 -4.86 -0.07 -23.18
CA VAL A 107 -5.37 0.78 -22.10
C VAL A 107 -4.18 1.43 -21.39
N GLY A 108 -4.10 2.76 -21.46
CA GLY A 108 -3.11 3.54 -20.70
C GLY A 108 -3.28 3.40 -19.19
N TRP A 109 -2.33 3.95 -18.42
CA TRP A 109 -2.45 3.94 -16.96
C TRP A 109 -3.75 4.63 -16.51
N ALA A 110 -4.55 3.90 -15.77
CA ALA A 110 -5.79 4.37 -15.16
C ALA A 110 -5.93 3.78 -13.76
N THR A 111 -6.64 4.49 -12.87
CA THR A 111 -6.95 3.99 -11.52
C THR A 111 -8.31 3.31 -11.53
N PHE A 112 -8.39 2.10 -10.98
CA PHE A 112 -9.65 1.42 -10.68
C PHE A 112 -9.93 1.48 -9.18
N LEU A 113 -11.17 1.80 -8.79
CA LEU A 113 -11.63 1.83 -7.41
C LEU A 113 -12.71 0.75 -7.22
N PHE A 114 -12.71 0.11 -6.05
CA PHE A 114 -13.66 -0.94 -5.73
C PHE A 114 -14.03 -0.92 -4.25
N HIS A 115 -15.23 -1.42 -3.94
CA HIS A 115 -15.65 -1.61 -2.57
C HIS A 115 -15.02 -2.89 -2.01
N VAL A 116 -14.53 -2.80 -0.79
CA VAL A 116 -13.94 -3.90 -0.03
C VAL A 116 -14.88 -4.23 1.14
N PRO A 117 -15.39 -5.47 1.25
CA PRO A 117 -16.10 -5.89 2.45
C PRO A 117 -15.10 -6.19 3.57
N GLN A 118 -15.53 -6.00 4.83
CA GLN A 118 -14.70 -6.34 5.98
C GLN A 118 -14.47 -7.85 6.08
N GLY A 119 -13.26 -8.26 6.47
CA GLY A 119 -12.88 -9.65 6.74
C GLY A 119 -11.79 -10.16 5.79
N LEU A 120 -11.61 -11.47 5.78
CA LEU A 120 -10.66 -12.12 4.88
C LEU A 120 -11.14 -11.98 3.43
N ASN A 121 -10.33 -11.32 2.62
CA ASN A 121 -10.59 -11.14 1.20
C ASN A 121 -9.46 -11.77 0.37
N THR A 122 -9.84 -12.33 -0.77
CA THR A 122 -8.90 -12.79 -1.81
C THR A 122 -9.04 -11.89 -3.02
N LEU A 123 -7.96 -11.18 -3.33
CA LEU A 123 -7.83 -10.32 -4.51
C LEU A 123 -7.03 -11.08 -5.57
N GLU A 124 -7.49 -11.04 -6.81
CA GLU A 124 -6.79 -11.65 -7.94
C GLU A 124 -6.77 -10.69 -9.14
N TRP A 125 -5.56 -10.47 -9.66
CA TRP A 125 -5.34 -9.86 -10.97
C TRP A 125 -4.88 -10.95 -11.92
N ARG A 126 -5.73 -11.29 -12.88
CA ARG A 126 -5.47 -12.37 -13.82
C ARG A 126 -5.37 -11.83 -15.24
N TYR A 127 -4.25 -12.10 -15.89
CA TYR A 127 -4.10 -11.93 -17.33
C TYR A 127 -4.31 -13.28 -18.02
N THR A 128 -5.20 -13.34 -19.01
CA THR A 128 -5.51 -14.55 -19.77
C THR A 128 -5.42 -14.24 -21.25
N LYS A 129 -4.74 -15.12 -22.00
CA LYS A 129 -4.77 -15.10 -23.46
C LYS A 129 -5.85 -16.00 -24.01
N ASP A 130 -6.42 -15.60 -25.14
CA ASP A 130 -7.30 -16.46 -25.91
C ASP A 130 -6.48 -17.46 -26.76
N ALA A 131 -7.12 -18.08 -27.76
CA ALA A 131 -6.56 -19.25 -28.43
C ALA A 131 -5.55 -18.91 -29.53
N ASN A 132 -5.46 -17.66 -29.98
CA ASN A 132 -4.57 -17.26 -31.06
C ASN A 132 -4.17 -15.80 -30.94
N PHE A 133 -3.08 -15.45 -31.63
CA PHE A 133 -2.61 -14.08 -31.87
C PHE A 133 -2.10 -13.35 -30.61
N SER A 134 -1.16 -12.44 -30.84
CA SER A 134 -0.56 -11.59 -29.81
C SER A 134 -0.49 -10.18 -30.36
N ALA A 135 -0.86 -9.20 -29.54
CA ALA A 135 -0.74 -7.79 -29.88
C ALA A 135 -0.12 -7.00 -28.72
N GLY A 136 0.51 -5.87 -29.06
CA GLY A 136 1.16 -5.01 -28.07
C GLY A 136 2.28 -5.71 -27.30
N LEU A 137 2.33 -5.49 -25.99
CA LEU A 137 3.29 -6.13 -25.08
C LEU A 137 2.81 -7.48 -24.55
N ASP A 138 1.60 -7.87 -24.92
CA ASP A 138 0.90 -9.08 -24.48
C ASP A 138 0.96 -9.25 -22.95
N ALA A 139 0.60 -8.18 -22.25
CA ALA A 139 0.75 -8.09 -20.81
C ALA A 139 -0.21 -7.12 -20.14
N ALA A 140 -0.44 -7.40 -18.86
CA ALA A 140 -1.06 -6.50 -17.91
C ALA A 140 -0.03 -6.00 -16.89
N PHE A 141 -0.27 -4.80 -16.39
CA PHE A 141 0.56 -4.16 -15.37
C PHE A 141 -0.34 -3.60 -14.28
N ILE A 142 0.12 -3.68 -13.03
CA ILE A 142 -0.50 -3.00 -11.90
C ILE A 142 0.55 -2.26 -11.08
N ASP A 143 0.12 -1.17 -10.47
CA ASP A 143 0.95 -0.31 -9.63
C ASP A 143 0.10 0.35 -8.54
N ASN A 144 0.72 0.97 -7.54
CA ASN A 144 0.07 1.87 -6.59
C ASN A 144 -1.18 1.25 -5.91
N VAL A 145 -1.05 -0.01 -5.48
CA VAL A 145 -2.15 -0.74 -4.83
C VAL A 145 -2.41 -0.12 -3.46
N TYR A 146 -3.64 0.29 -3.23
CA TYR A 146 -4.14 0.73 -1.93
C TYR A 146 -5.28 -0.20 -1.49
N LEU A 147 -5.13 -0.76 -0.30
CA LEU A 147 -6.13 -1.59 0.34
C LEU A 147 -6.43 -1.03 1.72
N PRO A 148 -7.69 -1.08 2.19
CA PRO A 148 -8.02 -0.75 3.56
C PRO A 148 -7.66 -1.93 4.46
N LEU A 149 -6.38 -2.26 4.64
CA LEU A 149 -5.99 -3.26 5.63
C LEU A 149 -6.43 -2.73 7.03
N PRO A 150 -6.76 -3.62 7.99
CA PRO A 150 -6.77 -3.26 9.42
C PRO A 150 -5.48 -2.55 9.80
N ASP A 151 -4.43 -2.87 9.03
CA ASP A 151 -3.06 -2.48 9.19
C ASP A 151 -2.52 -1.43 8.18
N SER A 152 -3.38 -0.80 7.37
CA SER A 152 -2.95 0.13 6.31
C SER A 152 -2.67 1.52 6.87
N SER A 153 -1.41 1.78 7.19
CA SER A 153 -0.65 2.99 6.85
C SER A 153 -1.39 4.33 6.69
N ILE A 154 -2.26 4.70 7.63
CA ILE A 154 -2.06 6.01 8.25
C ILE A 154 -0.77 5.84 9.05
N ALA A 155 0.26 6.66 8.81
CA ALA A 155 1.43 6.68 9.70
C ALA A 155 0.93 6.63 11.16
N ALA A 156 1.52 5.77 12.00
CA ALA A 156 1.09 5.68 13.40
C ALA A 156 1.04 7.10 13.97
N ARG A 157 -0.16 7.54 14.36
CA ARG A 157 -0.38 8.93 14.70
C ARG A 157 0.04 9.11 16.14
N LEU A 158 1.08 9.90 16.34
CA LEU A 158 1.43 10.40 17.66
C LEU A 158 0.70 11.72 17.90
N SER A 159 0.01 11.81 19.03
CA SER A 159 -0.61 13.03 19.50
C SER A 159 -0.44 13.18 21.01
N ILE A 160 -0.61 14.41 21.50
CA ILE A 160 -0.67 14.68 22.94
C ILE A 160 -2.13 14.93 23.31
N LEU A 161 -2.69 14.05 24.12
CA LEU A 161 -4.01 14.20 24.72
C LEU A 161 -3.86 15.01 26.01
N SER A 162 -4.58 16.13 26.13
CA SER A 162 -4.71 16.86 27.40
C SER A 162 -6.03 16.46 28.06
N LEU A 163 -5.95 15.95 29.29
CA LEU A 163 -7.09 15.50 30.08
C LEU A 163 -7.66 16.67 30.94
N PRO A 164 -8.93 16.58 31.38
CA PRO A 164 -9.58 17.64 32.15
C PRO A 164 -8.90 17.99 33.49
N ASP A 165 -8.15 17.05 34.06
CA ASP A 165 -7.35 17.22 35.27
C ASP A 165 -5.98 17.89 35.02
N GLY A 166 -5.68 18.24 33.77
CA GLY A 166 -4.40 18.82 33.35
C GLY A 166 -3.32 17.77 33.04
N GLU A 167 -3.59 16.48 33.20
CA GLU A 167 -2.65 15.41 32.80
C GLU A 167 -2.49 15.41 31.27
N LYS A 168 -1.26 15.25 30.79
CA LYS A 168 -0.97 15.06 29.36
C LYS A 168 -0.53 13.63 29.10
N ARG A 169 -1.17 12.97 28.13
CA ARG A 169 -0.81 11.62 27.67
C ARG A 169 -0.31 11.66 26.25
N VAL A 170 0.77 10.93 25.97
CA VAL A 170 1.14 10.60 24.60
C VAL A 170 0.21 9.49 24.13
N GLN A 171 -0.50 9.74 23.05
CA GLN A 171 -1.34 8.77 22.40
C GLN A 171 -0.69 8.36 21.08
N VAL A 172 -0.46 7.06 20.91
CA VAL A 172 -0.07 6.45 19.65
C VAL A 172 -1.25 5.63 19.14
N GLN A 173 -1.80 6.03 18.01
CA GLN A 173 -2.80 5.27 17.28
C GLN A 173 -2.10 4.52 16.14
N GLY A 174 -2.22 3.21 16.13
CA GLY A 174 -1.49 2.31 15.23
C GLY A 174 -2.13 0.92 15.18
N LEU A 175 -1.36 -0.07 14.77
CA LEU A 175 -1.83 -1.42 14.51
C LEU A 175 -1.99 -2.22 15.80
N SER A 176 -3.07 -3.00 15.90
CA SER A 176 -3.24 -3.97 16.98
C SER A 176 -2.24 -5.13 16.82
N GLY A 177 -1.76 -5.70 17.92
CA GLY A 177 -0.72 -6.74 17.95
C GLY A 177 0.68 -6.27 17.55
N ARG A 178 0.85 -5.03 17.06
CA ARG A 178 2.15 -4.49 16.65
C ARG A 178 2.86 -3.80 17.80
N ARG A 179 4.18 -3.99 17.86
CA ARG A 179 5.04 -3.29 18.81
C ARG A 179 5.30 -1.87 18.33
N TYR A 180 5.08 -0.91 19.21
CA TYR A 180 5.52 0.47 19.05
C TYR A 180 6.48 0.85 20.17
N VAL A 181 7.57 1.51 19.79
CA VAL A 181 8.54 2.08 20.72
C VAL A 181 8.36 3.59 20.73
N ILE A 182 7.95 4.14 21.87
CA ILE A 182 7.90 5.58 22.08
C ILE A 182 9.30 6.02 22.50
N GLN A 183 9.83 7.02 21.81
CA GLN A 183 11.11 7.65 22.12
C GLN A 183 10.91 9.09 22.56
N GLY A 184 11.69 9.50 23.56
CA GLY A 184 11.76 10.86 24.07
C GLY A 184 13.07 11.54 23.69
N SER A 185 13.02 12.85 23.48
CA SER A 185 14.20 13.69 23.25
C SER A 185 14.05 15.05 23.93
N THR A 186 15.18 15.69 24.25
CA THR A 186 15.24 17.08 24.73
C THR A 186 15.76 18.05 23.67
N ASN A 187 16.27 17.56 22.53
CA ASN A 187 16.94 18.36 21.51
C ASN A 187 16.67 17.93 20.06
N LEU A 188 15.73 17.00 19.84
CA LEU A 188 15.36 16.40 18.54
C LEU A 188 16.48 15.59 17.85
N ALA A 189 17.68 15.52 18.41
CA ALA A 189 18.81 14.79 17.85
C ALA A 189 19.09 13.49 18.61
N GLY A 190 19.17 13.56 19.95
CA GLY A 190 19.34 12.40 20.82
C GLY A 190 17.99 11.82 21.21
N TRP A 191 17.73 10.57 20.84
CA TRP A 191 16.46 9.89 21.11
C TRP A 191 16.69 8.67 22.00
N VAL A 192 15.92 8.57 23.08
CA VAL A 192 15.95 7.43 24.00
C VAL A 192 14.59 6.76 24.07
N SER A 193 14.56 5.43 24.14
CA SER A 193 13.31 4.69 24.31
C SER A 193 12.76 4.92 25.72
N VAL A 194 11.52 5.41 25.81
CA VAL A 194 10.83 5.73 27.06
C VAL A 194 9.65 4.80 27.34
N SER A 195 9.17 4.10 26.32
CA SER A 195 8.17 3.04 26.47
C SER A 195 8.21 2.06 25.29
N THR A 196 7.95 0.79 25.55
CA THR A 196 7.86 -0.27 24.53
C THR A 196 6.56 -1.02 24.74
N ASN A 197 5.53 -0.74 23.94
CA ASN A 197 4.21 -1.33 24.14
C ASN A 197 3.80 -2.12 22.90
N VAL A 198 3.23 -3.29 23.12
CA VAL A 198 2.41 -3.97 22.11
C VAL A 198 1.02 -3.36 22.22
N SER A 199 0.52 -2.84 21.11
CA SER A 199 -0.81 -2.23 21.08
C SER A 199 -1.84 -3.36 20.93
N ASP A 200 -2.55 -3.77 21.97
CA ASP A 200 -3.53 -4.87 21.83
C ASP A 200 -4.81 -4.44 21.09
N SER A 201 -5.14 -3.15 21.14
CA SER A 201 -6.39 -2.59 20.58
C SER A 201 -6.18 -1.57 19.46
N GLY A 202 -4.93 -1.32 19.05
CA GLY A 202 -4.59 -0.27 18.09
C GLY A 202 -4.39 1.12 18.70
N THR A 203 -4.51 1.27 20.03
CA THR A 203 -4.22 2.53 20.74
C THR A 203 -3.33 2.27 21.95
N ILE A 204 -2.23 3.02 22.04
CA ILE A 204 -1.38 3.12 23.24
C ILE A 204 -1.58 4.52 23.82
N GLN A 205 -1.92 4.59 25.11
CA GLN A 205 -1.87 5.83 25.88
C GLN A 205 -0.83 5.67 26.97
N TRP A 206 0.09 6.63 27.04
CA TRP A 206 1.21 6.59 27.96
C TRP A 206 1.50 7.97 28.54
N THR A 207 1.83 8.03 29.83
CA THR A 207 2.22 9.25 30.54
C THR A 207 3.72 9.23 30.80
N ASP A 208 4.43 10.30 30.44
CA ASP A 208 5.85 10.49 30.77
C ASP A 208 6.00 10.99 32.21
N SER A 209 6.20 10.07 33.16
CA SER A 209 6.36 10.42 34.59
C SER A 209 7.59 11.29 34.87
N GLN A 210 8.57 11.32 33.97
CA GLN A 210 9.78 12.15 34.09
C GLN A 210 9.71 13.42 33.23
N GLY A 211 8.64 13.60 32.44
CA GLY A 211 8.53 14.70 31.49
C GLY A 211 8.63 16.08 32.13
N ALA A 212 8.10 16.24 33.35
CA ALA A 212 8.13 17.50 34.11
C ALA A 212 9.54 17.92 34.55
N ASN A 213 10.52 17.00 34.56
CA ASN A 213 11.92 17.30 34.91
C ASN A 213 12.69 17.96 33.76
N TYR A 214 12.06 18.13 32.58
CA TYR A 214 12.68 18.71 31.41
C TYR A 214 11.94 19.99 30.98
N PRO A 215 12.65 21.09 30.65
CA PRO A 215 12.02 22.33 30.19
C PRO A 215 11.32 22.16 28.82
N SER A 216 11.71 21.14 28.04
CA SER A 216 11.05 20.75 26.80
C SER A 216 11.25 19.26 26.55
N ARG A 217 10.21 18.61 26.06
CA ARG A 217 10.19 17.17 25.79
C ARG A 217 9.49 16.88 24.47
N PHE A 218 10.18 16.18 23.58
CA PHE A 218 9.69 15.80 22.26
C PHE A 218 9.50 14.29 22.20
N TYR A 219 8.51 13.86 21.42
CA TYR A 219 8.14 12.45 21.30
C TYR A 219 8.07 12.03 19.83
N ARG A 220 8.51 10.80 19.56
CA ARG A 220 8.23 10.09 18.31
C ARG A 220 7.91 8.63 18.62
N ALA A 221 7.20 7.97 17.71
CA ALA A 221 6.98 6.54 17.78
C ALA A 221 7.68 5.86 16.59
N ILE A 222 8.33 4.73 16.85
CA ILE A 222 8.90 3.86 15.81
C ILE A 222 8.26 2.48 15.89
N ALA A 223 8.02 1.87 14.74
CA ALA A 223 7.61 0.48 14.63
C ALA A 223 8.83 -0.33 14.16
N PRO A 224 9.48 -1.11 15.05
CA PRO A 224 10.58 -1.99 14.68
C PRO A 224 10.14 -3.19 13.86
#